data_AF-A0A6J4RQZ2-F1
#
_entry.id   AF-A0A6J4RQZ2-F1
#
_cell.length_a   1.000
_cell.length_b   1.000
_cell.length_c   1.000
_cell.angle_alpha   90.00
_cell.angle_beta   90.00
_cell.angle_gamma   90.00
#
_symmetry.space_group_name_H-M   'P 1'
#
loop_
_entity.id
_entity.type
_entity.pdbx_description
1 polymer ?
#
loop_
_entity_poly.entity_id
_entity_poly.type
_entity_poly.pdbx_seq_one_letter_code
_entity_poly.pdbx_strand_id
1 'polypeptide(L)' 'MGWYEAVRRPLPWRETTDPYAILVSEVMCQQTQVARVVPRYLAWLERWPTAGALAAAAPGAVVAAWVGLGYNRRALR' A
#
# COMPACT_ATOMS: atom_id res chain seq x y z
N MET A 1 -11.70 6.31 -24.61
CA MET A 1 -10.76 5.97 -23.50
C MET A 1 -9.32 6.45 -23.74
N GLY A 2 -8.92 6.89 -24.94
CA GLY A 2 -7.50 7.16 -25.24
C GLY A 2 -6.79 8.25 -24.43
N TRP A 3 -7.50 9.20 -23.81
CA TRP A 3 -6.85 10.22 -22.98
C TRP A 3 -6.16 9.62 -21.75
N TYR A 4 -6.82 8.72 -21.02
CA TYR A 4 -6.22 8.12 -19.82
C TYR A 4 -5.00 7.26 -20.17
N GLU A 5 -5.06 6.51 -21.28
CA GLU A 5 -3.93 5.73 -21.79
C GLU A 5 -2.75 6.63 -22.17
N ALA A 6 -3.02 7.81 -22.74
CA ALA A 6 -1.99 8.77 -23.15
C ALA A 6 -1.31 9.51 -21.97
N VAL A 7 -2.01 9.74 -20.86
CA VAL A 7 -1.49 10.58 -19.75
C VAL A 7 -1.37 9.87 -18.39
N ARG A 8 -1.70 8.58 -18.29
CA ARG A 8 -1.62 7.85 -17.01
C ARG A 8 -0.19 7.91 -16.47
N ARG A 9 -0.07 8.26 -15.19
CA ARG A 9 1.17 8.10 -14.46
C ARG A 9 1.43 6.61 -14.21
N PRO A 10 2.68 6.13 -14.38
CA PRO A 10 3.05 4.80 -13.97
C PRO A 10 3.02 4.74 -12.43
N LEU A 11 2.13 3.92 -11.88
CA LEU A 11 2.03 3.69 -10.45
C LEU A 11 2.08 2.18 -10.22
N PRO A 12 2.90 1.68 -9.28
CA PRO A 12 3.13 0.24 -9.13
C PRO A 12 1.84 -0.59 -8.99
N TRP A 13 0.85 -0.08 -8.25
CA TRP A 13 -0.45 -0.74 -8.06
C TRP A 13 -1.38 -0.70 -9.28
N ARG A 14 -1.02 0.04 -10.35
CA ARG A 14 -1.74 0.02 -11.65
C ARG A 14 -1.14 -0.96 -12.65
N GLU A 15 -0.03 -1.61 -12.30
CA GLU A 15 0.66 -2.61 -13.12
C GLU A 15 0.38 -4.04 -12.63
N THR A 16 -0.57 -4.20 -11.69
CA THR A 16 -0.97 -5.49 -11.12
C THR A 16 -2.49 -5.60 -11.03
N THR A 17 -2.98 -6.84 -11.01
CA THR A 17 -4.39 -7.18 -10.75
C THR A 17 -4.57 -7.91 -9.42
N ASP A 18 -3.51 -8.04 -8.62
CA ASP A 18 -3.57 -8.69 -7.31
C ASP A 18 -4.44 -7.88 -6.34
N PRO A 19 -5.55 -8.46 -5.83
CA PRO A 19 -6.47 -7.77 -4.94
C PRO A 19 -5.82 -7.31 -3.63
N TYR A 20 -4.84 -8.06 -3.10
CA TYR A 20 -4.11 -7.66 -1.89
C TYR A 20 -3.23 -6.45 -2.17
N ALA A 21 -2.45 -6.50 -3.25
CA ALA A 21 -1.60 -5.40 -3.68
C ALA A 21 -2.41 -4.13 -3.98
N ILE A 22 -3.60 -4.26 -4.57
CA ILE A 22 -4.50 -3.12 -4.82
C ILE A 22 -5.03 -2.57 -3.49
N LEU A 23 -5.55 -3.42 -2.60
CA LEU A 23 -6.10 -3.01 -1.31
C LEU A 23 -5.07 -2.24 -0.46
N VAL A 24 -3.84 -2.74 -0.37
CA VAL A 24 -2.76 -2.05 0.36
C VAL A 24 -2.54 -0.66 -0.20
N SER A 25 -2.50 -0.52 -1.53
CA SER A 25 -2.28 0.78 -2.18
C SER A 25 -3.41 1.78 -1.88
N GLU A 26 -4.66 1.32 -1.92
CA GLU A 26 -5.84 2.14 -1.64
C GLU A 26 -5.83 2.62 -0.19
N VAL A 27 -5.54 1.73 0.76
CA VAL A 27 -5.46 2.09 2.18
C VAL A 27 -4.32 3.08 2.44
N MET A 28 -3.15 2.89 1.82
CA MET A 28 -2.02 3.81 1.99
C MET A 28 -2.26 5.16 1.32
N CYS A 29 -2.99 5.22 0.19
CA CYS A 29 -3.28 6.47 -0.52
C CYS A 29 -4.37 7.31 0.14
N GLN A 30 -5.09 6.78 1.12
CA GLN A 30 -6.02 7.58 1.92
C GLN A 30 -5.26 8.67 2.68
N GLN A 31 -5.53 9.93 2.31
CA GLN A 31 -4.97 11.12 2.97
C GLN A 31 -3.44 11.20 2.97
N THR A 32 -2.75 10.40 2.14
CA THR A 32 -1.30 10.45 1.94
C THR A 32 -0.98 10.65 0.48
N GLN A 33 -0.06 11.58 0.20
CA GLN A 33 0.35 11.87 -1.17
C GLN A 33 1.06 10.66 -1.81
N VAL A 34 0.72 10.37 -3.06
CA VAL A 34 1.25 9.25 -3.86
C VAL A 34 2.78 9.16 -3.81
N ALA A 35 3.50 10.28 -3.91
CA ALA A 35 4.96 10.30 -3.89
C ALA A 35 5.56 9.72 -2.59
N ARG A 36 4.84 9.84 -1.46
CA ARG A 36 5.24 9.27 -0.17
C ARG A 36 4.82 7.80 -0.04
N VAL A 37 3.73 7.40 -0.71
CA VAL A 37 3.19 6.03 -0.66
C VAL A 37 4.06 5.06 -1.46
N VAL A 38 4.50 5.42 -2.67
CA VAL A 38 5.24 4.51 -3.57
C VAL A 38 6.38 3.74 -2.88
N PRO A 39 7.37 4.37 -2.21
CA PRO A 39 8.45 3.63 -1.58
C PRO A 39 7.99 2.75 -0.41
N ARG A 40 6.93 3.16 0.31
CA ARG A 40 6.38 2.40 1.43
C ARG A 40 5.58 1.18 0.96
N TYR A 41 4.83 1.34 -0.12
CA TYR A 41 4.09 0.28 -0.78
C TYR A 41 5.03 -0.84 -1.27
N LEU A 42 6.11 -0.47 -1.95
CA LEU A 42 7.09 -1.45 -2.45
C LEU A 42 7.74 -2.23 -1.30
N ALA A 43 8.21 -1.54 -0.26
CA ALA A 43 8.78 -2.18 0.92
C ALA A 43 7.77 -3.05 1.68
N TRP A 44 6.49 -2.66 1.68
CA TRP A 44 5.42 -3.42 2.30
C TRP A 44 5.18 -4.75 1.59
N LEU A 45 5.07 -4.74 0.26
CA LEU A 45 4.86 -5.96 -0.52
C LEU A 45 6.10 -6.84 -0.56
N GLU A 46 7.31 -6.28 -0.47
CA GLU A 46 8.52 -7.06 -0.30
C GLU A 46 8.52 -7.82 1.05
N ARG A 47 8.07 -7.16 2.12
CA ARG A 47 8.04 -7.76 3.46
C ARG A 47 6.86 -8.72 3.68
N TRP A 48 5.69 -8.37 3.17
CA TRP A 48 4.46 -9.15 3.26
C TRP A 48 3.82 -9.25 1.89
N PRO A 49 4.26 -10.20 1.05
CA PRO A 49 3.82 -10.31 -0.34
C PRO A 49 2.37 -10.78 -0.47
N THR A 50 1.78 -11.34 0.57
CA THR A 50 0.39 -11.82 0.57
C THR A 50 -0.36 -11.39 1.82
N ALA A 51 -1.69 -11.38 1.75
CA ALA A 51 -2.54 -11.15 2.91
C ALA A 51 -2.29 -12.16 4.04
N GLY A 52 -1.97 -13.42 3.69
CA GLY A 52 -1.61 -14.45 4.68
C GLY A 52 -0.30 -14.16 5.39
N ALA A 53 0.73 -13.68 4.65
CA ALA A 53 2.00 -13.27 5.24
C ALA A 53 1.83 -12.08 6.18
N LEU A 54 0.96 -11.11 5.83
CA LEU A 54 0.61 -10.00 6.70
C LEU A 54 -0.14 -10.46 7.95
N ALA A 55 -1.11 -11.37 7.79
CA ALA A 55 -1.92 -11.89 8.90
C ALA A 55 -1.08 -12.69 9.92
N ALA A 56 -0.02 -13.38 9.46
CA ALA A 56 0.92 -14.09 10.30
C ALA A 56 1.96 -13.18 10.99
N ALA A 57 2.03 -11.91 10.61
CA ALA A 57 3.04 -10.99 11.14
C ALA A 57 2.72 -10.55 12.58
N ALA A 58 3.77 -10.32 13.37
CA ALA A 58 3.60 -9.74 14.70
C ALA A 58 2.99 -8.33 14.59
N PRO A 59 1.94 -7.99 15.37
CA PRO A 59 1.29 -6.67 15.29
C PRO A 59 2.25 -5.49 15.44
N GLY A 60 3.27 -5.63 16.30
CA GLY A 60 4.31 -4.60 16.47
C GLY A 60 5.14 -4.35 15.21
N ALA A 61 5.44 -5.39 14.43
CA ALA A 61 6.16 -5.26 13.17
C ALA A 61 5.31 -4.52 12.11
N VAL A 62 4.02 -4.82 12.07
CA VAL A 62 3.03 -4.16 11.20
C VAL A 62 2.93 -2.66 11.55
N VAL A 63 2.76 -2.34 12.84
CA VAL A 63 2.71 -0.95 13.32
C VAL A 63 3.99 -0.21 12.96
N ALA A 64 5.16 -0.80 13.22
CA ALA A 64 6.46 -0.19 12.92
C ALA A 64 6.63 0.12 11.42
N ALA A 65 6.20 -0.78 10.53
CA ALA A 65 6.25 -0.54 9.08
C ALA A 65 5.28 0.56 8.63
N TRP A 66 4.15 0.73 9.33
CA TRP A 66 3.14 1.75 9.04
C TRP A 66 3.48 3.15 9.57
N VAL A 67 4.45 3.27 10.50
CA VAL A 67 4.85 4.56 11.08
C VAL A 67 5.24 5.54 9.98
N GLY A 68 4.59 6.72 10.01
CA GLY A 68 4.84 7.80 9.07
C GLY A 68 3.96 7.80 7.81
N LEU A 69 2.96 6.91 7.69
CA LEU A 69 1.92 6.98 6.65
C LEU A 69 0.62 7.68 7.12
N GLY A 70 0.59 8.21 8.34
CA GLY A 70 -0.62 8.75 8.95
C GLY A 70 -1.55 7.67 9.49
N TYR A 71 -2.39 8.02 10.47
CA TYR A 71 -3.36 7.16 11.15
C TYR A 71 -2.81 5.97 11.97
N ASN A 72 -2.12 6.24 13.10
CA ASN A 72 -1.85 5.25 14.16
C ASN A 72 -3.12 4.73 14.88
N ARG A 73 -4.32 5.26 14.56
CA ARG A 73 -5.55 5.08 15.36
C ARG A 73 -6.64 4.20 14.74
N ARG A 74 -6.40 3.55 13.59
CA ARG A 74 -7.35 2.60 12.97
C ARG A 74 -6.83 1.16 12.83
N ALA A 75 -5.57 0.89 13.18
CA ALA A 75 -5.07 -0.47 13.36
C ALA A 75 -5.59 -1.16 14.64
N LEU A 76 -6.45 -0.48 15.42
CA LEU A 76 -6.95 -0.90 16.73
C LEU A 76 -8.49 -0.88 16.84
N ARG A 77 -9.22 -0.86 15.71
CA ARG A 77 -10.68 -1.01 15.68
C ARG A 77 -11.09 -2.22 14.87
#